data_AF-A0A0W1EJ91-F1
#
_entry.id   AF-A0A0W1EJ91-F1
#
_cell.length_a   1.000
_cell.length_b   1.000
_cell.length_c   1.000
_cell.angle_alpha   90.00
_cell.angle_beta   90.00
_cell.angle_gamma   90.00
#
_symmetry.space_group_name_H-M   'P 1'
#
loop_
_entity.id
_entity.type
_entity.pdbx_description
1 polymer ?
#
loop_
_entity_poly.entity_id
_entity_poly.type
_entity_poly.pdbx_seq_one_letter_code
_entity_poly.pdbx_strand_id
1 'polypeptide(L)'
;MVIIPLQASPVDARQASRAIKLVVDEGRALRREIPYRMLFTRVNPAIATRDEKEIRSQFRGAGIPTFETALNDRAGFRAMFTHYRSLWSLGDDQATGLDKARINATAFVQEVVTEIRRQNAVVEQTA
;
A
#
# COMPACT_ATOMS: atom_id res chain seq x y z
N MET A 1 -6.36 -2.03 -11.21
CA MET A 1 -5.07 -1.80 -10.54
C MET A 1 -4.77 -2.94 -9.56
N VAL A 2 -3.51 -3.36 -9.43
CA VAL A 2 -3.01 -4.29 -8.41
C VAL A 2 -2.26 -3.49 -7.34
N ILE A 3 -2.52 -3.76 -6.06
CA ILE A 3 -1.78 -3.19 -4.94
C ILE A 3 -0.85 -4.26 -4.38
N ILE A 4 0.45 -3.98 -4.32
CA ILE A 4 1.46 -4.94 -3.85
C ILE A 4 1.95 -4.49 -2.46
N PRO A 5 1.48 -5.10 -1.36
CA PRO A 5 1.92 -4.74 -0.02
C PRO A 5 3.33 -5.28 0.26
N LEU A 6 4.14 -4.49 0.96
CA LEU A 6 5.46 -4.88 1.45
C LEU A 6 5.77 -4.18 2.76
N GLN A 7 6.64 -4.75 3.59
CA GLN A 7 7.29 -4.00 4.65
C GLN A 7 8.56 -3.33 4.11
N ALA A 8 9.02 -2.28 4.80
CA ALA A 8 10.28 -1.61 4.50
C ALA A 8 11.49 -2.46 4.95
N SER A 9 11.65 -3.64 4.35
CA SER A 9 12.75 -4.57 4.64
C SER A 9 13.51 -4.95 3.36
N PRO A 10 14.83 -5.21 3.44
CA PRO A 10 15.61 -5.66 2.29
C PRO A 10 15.13 -6.99 1.69
N VAL A 11 14.57 -7.88 2.52
CA VAL A 11 14.02 -9.16 2.06
C VAL A 11 12.80 -8.92 1.19
N ASP A 12 11.86 -8.10 1.65
CA ASP A 12 10.65 -7.77 0.92
C ASP A 12 10.96 -6.99 -0.36
N ALA A 13 11.89 -6.03 -0.30
CA ALA A 13 12.32 -5.27 -1.48
C ALA A 13 12.86 -6.18 -2.59
N ARG A 14 13.63 -7.23 -2.23
CA ARG A 14 14.07 -8.24 -3.21
C ARG A 14 12.90 -9.03 -3.80
N GLN A 15 11.89 -9.36 -2.98
CA GLN A 15 10.71 -10.10 -3.45
C GLN A 15 9.74 -9.24 -4.27
N ALA A 16 9.74 -7.92 -4.10
CA ALA A 16 8.87 -7.00 -4.85
C ALA A 16 9.02 -7.18 -6.36
N SER A 17 10.24 -7.41 -6.86
CA SER A 17 10.52 -7.67 -8.27
C SER A 17 9.74 -8.85 -8.85
N ARG A 18 9.55 -9.92 -8.07
CA ARG A 18 8.80 -11.11 -8.48
C ARG A 18 7.30 -10.81 -8.58
N ALA A 19 6.76 -10.07 -7.63
CA ALA A 19 5.36 -9.65 -7.66
C ALA A 19 5.08 -8.71 -8.85
N ILE A 20 5.98 -7.75 -9.10
CA ILE A 20 5.89 -6.87 -10.27
C ILE A 20 5.93 -7.68 -11.56
N LYS A 21 6.89 -8.60 -11.68
CA LYS A 21 7.02 -9.47 -12.85
C LYS A 21 5.74 -10.27 -13.09
N LEU A 22 5.13 -10.82 -12.05
CA LEU A 22 3.87 -11.56 -12.15
C LEU A 22 2.75 -10.68 -12.73
N VAL A 23 2.59 -9.44 -12.24
CA VAL A 23 1.57 -8.52 -12.76
C VAL A 23 1.82 -8.18 -14.24
N VAL A 24 3.08 -7.94 -14.61
CA VAL A 24 3.45 -7.63 -16.00
C VAL A 24 3.21 -8.82 -16.92
N ASP A 25 3.60 -10.03 -16.52
CA ASP A 25 3.43 -11.25 -17.30
C ASP A 25 1.92 -11.56 -17.47
N GLU A 26 1.11 -11.36 -16.43
CA GLU A 26 -0.35 -11.50 -16.51
C GLU A 26 -0.99 -10.46 -17.44
N GLY A 27 -0.51 -9.22 -17.42
CA GLY A 27 -0.95 -8.18 -18.36
C GLY A 27 -0.66 -8.56 -19.82
N ARG A 28 0.52 -9.12 -20.09
CA ARG A 28 0.87 -9.64 -21.43
C ARG A 28 -0.07 -10.77 -21.84
N ALA A 29 -0.36 -11.71 -20.95
CA ALA A 29 -1.28 -12.82 -21.22
C ALA A 29 -2.69 -12.32 -21.55
N LEU A 30 -3.18 -11.32 -20.82
CA LEU A 30 -4.48 -10.69 -21.03
C LEU A 30 -4.50 -9.64 -22.16
N ARG A 31 -3.36 -9.41 -22.83
CA ARG A 31 -3.18 -8.38 -23.87
C ARG A 31 -3.64 -6.98 -23.42
N ARG A 32 -3.42 -6.64 -22.15
CA ARG A 32 -3.71 -5.31 -21.59
C ARG A 32 -2.73 -4.95 -20.50
N GLU A 33 -2.47 -3.68 -20.30
CA GLU A 33 -1.72 -3.24 -19.14
C GLU A 33 -2.54 -3.50 -17.86
N ILE A 34 -1.86 -3.97 -16.81
CA ILE A 34 -2.42 -4.06 -15.47
C ILE A 34 -1.66 -3.04 -14.62
N PRO A 35 -2.26 -1.86 -14.32
CA PRO A 35 -1.63 -0.89 -13.45
C PRO A 35 -1.33 -1.51 -12.09
N TYR A 36 -0.15 -1.26 -11.54
CA TYR A 36 0.21 -1.68 -10.19
C TYR A 36 0.83 -0.54 -9.39
N ARG A 37 0.79 -0.67 -8.06
CA ARG A 37 1.45 0.27 -7.15
C ARG A 37 1.86 -0.42 -5.85
N MET A 38 3.05 -0.09 -5.36
CA MET A 38 3.61 -0.63 -4.12
C MET A 38 3.00 0.07 -2.90
N LEU A 39 2.64 -0.69 -1.87
CA LEU A 39 2.15 -0.16 -0.57
C LEU A 39 3.09 -0.57 0.55
N PHE A 40 3.72 0.42 1.21
CA PHE A 40 4.43 0.15 2.45
C PHE A 40 3.46 -0.10 3.60
N THR A 41 3.69 -1.19 4.33
CA THR A 41 2.88 -1.65 5.46
C THR A 41 3.73 -1.81 6.70
N ARG A 42 3.09 -1.74 7.87
CA ARG A 42 3.74 -1.82 9.19
C ARG A 42 4.89 -0.81 9.35
N VAL A 43 4.72 0.39 8.79
CA VAL A 43 5.70 1.48 8.93
C VAL A 43 5.61 2.06 10.34
N ASN A 44 6.76 2.35 10.95
CA ASN A 44 6.78 3.04 12.23
C ASN A 44 6.41 4.53 12.00
N PRO A 45 5.26 5.02 12.52
CA PRO A 45 4.83 6.39 12.25
C PRO A 45 5.68 7.45 12.94
N ALA A 46 6.48 7.08 13.96
CA ALA A 46 7.30 8.02 14.70
C ALA A 46 8.67 8.26 14.05
N ILE A 47 9.25 7.23 13.42
CA ILE A 47 10.62 7.28 12.90
C ILE A 47 10.72 6.43 11.63
N ALA A 48 11.11 7.07 10.52
CA ALA A 48 11.51 6.36 9.31
C ALA A 48 12.91 5.75 9.48
N THR A 49 13.01 4.43 9.33
CA THR A 49 14.28 3.71 9.47
C THR A 49 15.23 4.01 8.29
N ARG A 50 16.52 3.72 8.45
CA ARG A 50 17.50 3.84 7.36
C ARG A 50 17.10 2.95 6.17
N ASP A 51 16.70 1.71 6.45
CA ASP A 51 16.31 0.75 5.44
C ASP A 51 15.05 1.22 4.68
N GLU A 52 14.08 1.81 5.37
CA GLU A 52 12.90 2.39 4.71
C GLU A 52 13.28 3.51 3.75
N LYS A 53 14.13 4.45 4.19
CA LYS A 53 14.57 5.56 3.34
C LYS A 53 15.31 5.06 2.10
N GLU A 54 16.20 4.08 2.29
CA GLU A 54 16.97 3.48 1.21
C GLU A 54 16.07 2.75 0.21
N ILE A 55 15.14 1.91 0.67
CA ILE A 55 14.23 1.16 -0.22
C ILE A 55 13.31 2.13 -0.98
N ARG A 56 12.77 3.16 -0.33
CA ARG A 56 11.96 4.19 -1.00
C ARG A 56 12.76 4.94 -2.07
N SER A 57 14.02 5.26 -1.76
CA SER A 57 14.94 5.89 -2.73
C SER A 57 15.20 4.98 -3.93
N GLN A 58 15.49 3.70 -3.70
CA GLN A 58 15.69 2.71 -4.76
C GLN A 58 14.45 2.55 -5.64
N PHE A 59 13.26 2.46 -5.03
CA PHE A 59 12.00 2.34 -5.78
C PHE A 59 11.74 3.58 -6.63
N ARG A 60 11.99 4.78 -6.07
CA ARG A 60 11.91 6.04 -6.81
C ARG A 60 12.91 6.09 -7.97
N GLY A 61 14.16 5.74 -7.73
CA GLY A 61 15.22 5.69 -8.74
C GLY A 61 14.94 4.68 -9.86
N ALA A 62 14.25 3.59 -9.54
CA ALA A 62 13.82 2.58 -10.51
C ALA A 62 12.48 2.89 -11.19
N GLY A 63 11.83 4.02 -10.87
CA GLY A 63 10.52 4.38 -11.42
C GLY A 63 9.39 3.45 -10.99
N ILE A 64 9.53 2.73 -9.87
CA ILE A 64 8.51 1.81 -9.36
C ILE A 64 7.37 2.63 -8.74
N PRO A 65 6.13 2.55 -9.29
CA PRO A 65 5.01 3.30 -8.76
C PRO A 65 4.72 2.85 -7.33
N THR A 66 4.71 3.78 -6.39
CA THR A 66 4.54 3.54 -4.96
C THR A 66 3.48 4.51 -4.42
N PHE A 67 2.66 4.10 -3.46
CA PHE A 67 1.81 5.02 -2.71
C PHE A 67 2.67 5.89 -1.79
N GLU A 68 2.36 7.18 -1.71
CA GLU A 68 2.96 8.08 -0.73
C GLU A 68 2.50 7.70 0.68
N THR A 69 1.22 7.35 0.84
CA THR A 69 0.66 6.87 2.10
C THR A 69 1.12 5.44 2.40
N ALA A 70 1.65 5.23 3.61
CA ALA A 70 1.89 3.90 4.15
C ALA A 70 0.81 3.50 5.17
N LEU A 71 0.56 2.20 5.32
CA LEU A 71 -0.16 1.69 6.48
C LEU A 71 0.82 1.52 7.64
N ASN A 72 0.61 2.30 8.69
CA ASN A 72 1.49 2.31 9.86
C ASN A 72 1.26 1.09 10.75
N ASP A 73 2.28 0.69 11.50
CA ASP A 73 2.11 -0.30 12.55
C ASP A 73 1.30 0.31 13.72
N ARG A 74 0.03 -0.06 13.82
CA ARG A 74 -0.91 0.47 14.82
C ARG A 74 -1.69 -0.67 15.47
N ALA A 75 -1.95 -0.53 16.77
CA ALA A 75 -2.70 -1.51 17.55
C ALA A 75 -4.08 -1.80 16.95
N GLY A 76 -4.79 -0.76 16.46
CA GLY A 76 -6.09 -0.92 15.81
C GLY A 76 -6.10 -1.91 14.64
N PHE A 77 -5.06 -1.92 13.79
CA PHE A 77 -4.99 -2.88 12.68
C PHE A 77 -4.77 -4.32 13.15
N ARG A 78 -4.05 -4.54 14.25
CA ARG A 78 -3.88 -5.87 14.84
C ARG A 78 -5.15 -6.34 15.54
N ALA A 79 -5.82 -5.44 16.25
CA ALA A 79 -7.06 -5.71 16.96
C ALA A 79 -8.21 -6.13 16.03
N MET A 80 -8.19 -5.71 14.76
CA MET A 80 -9.13 -6.22 13.75
C MET A 80 -9.08 -7.76 13.66
N PHE A 81 -7.88 -8.34 13.72
CA PHE A 81 -7.69 -9.78 13.66
C PHE A 81 -8.01 -10.46 14.98
N THR A 82 -7.64 -9.85 16.12
CA THR A 82 -7.96 -10.39 17.45
C THR A 82 -9.47 -10.48 17.69
N HIS A 83 -10.23 -9.49 17.23
CA HIS A 83 -11.66 -9.38 17.49
C HIS A 83 -12.54 -9.74 16.28
N TYR A 84 -11.94 -10.13 15.16
CA TYR A 84 -12.63 -10.44 13.89
C TYR A 84 -13.61 -9.34 13.46
N ARG A 85 -13.16 -8.09 13.60
CA ARG A 85 -13.99 -6.88 13.42
C ARG A 85 -13.30 -5.90 12.49
N SER A 86 -14.07 -5.08 11.79
CA SER A 86 -13.53 -3.98 11.00
C SER A 86 -12.97 -2.90 11.94
N LEU A 87 -12.01 -2.11 11.47
CA LEU A 87 -11.42 -1.00 12.22
C LEU A 87 -12.46 0.02 12.74
N TRP A 88 -13.58 0.18 12.01
CA TRP A 88 -14.68 1.07 12.37
C TRP A 88 -15.63 0.48 13.40
N SER A 89 -15.62 -0.85 13.57
CA SER A 89 -16.46 -1.57 14.55
C SER A 89 -15.73 -1.90 15.86
N LEU A 90 -14.46 -1.50 15.98
CA LEU A 90 -13.69 -1.62 17.22
C LEU A 90 -14.02 -0.48 18.20
N GLY A 91 -14.13 -0.83 19.48
CA GLY A 91 -14.24 0.11 20.60
C GLY A 91 -12.88 0.38 21.27
N ASP A 92 -12.82 1.45 22.07
CA ASP A 92 -11.60 1.86 22.77
C ASP A 92 -11.13 0.84 23.83
N ASP A 93 -12.05 -0.02 24.29
CA ASP A 93 -11.77 -1.18 25.15
C ASP A 93 -10.97 -2.29 24.44
N GLN A 94 -11.02 -2.32 23.11
CA GLN A 94 -10.39 -3.36 22.28
C GLN A 94 -9.01 -2.93 21.76
N ALA A 95 -8.80 -1.63 21.52
CA ALA A 95 -7.51 -1.09 21.15
C ALA A 95 -7.41 0.41 21.40
N THR A 96 -6.21 0.86 21.76
CA THR A 96 -5.92 2.29 21.88
C THR A 96 -5.55 2.91 20.52
N GLY A 97 -5.86 4.20 20.36
CA GLY A 97 -5.44 4.98 19.19
C GLY A 97 -6.17 4.62 17.90
N LEU A 98 -7.43 4.15 18.00
CA LEU A 98 -8.28 3.81 16.86
C LEU A 98 -8.45 4.98 15.90
N ASP A 99 -8.58 6.21 16.38
CA ASP A 99 -8.73 7.40 15.53
C ASP A 99 -7.54 7.58 14.59
N LYS A 100 -6.31 7.43 15.11
CA LYS A 100 -5.10 7.54 14.29
C LYS A 100 -5.00 6.41 13.27
N ALA A 101 -5.49 5.22 13.61
CA ALA A 101 -5.57 4.10 12.67
C ALA A 101 -6.61 4.36 11.56
N ARG A 102 -7.80 4.87 11.92
CA ARG A 102 -8.86 5.25 10.99
C ARG A 102 -8.40 6.34 10.05
N ILE A 103 -7.79 7.41 10.56
CA ILE A 103 -7.21 8.50 9.75
C ILE A 103 -6.20 7.94 8.74
N ASN A 104 -5.30 7.07 9.19
CA ASN A 104 -4.29 6.48 8.31
C ASN A 104 -4.89 5.57 7.24
N ALA A 105 -5.88 4.72 7.60
CA ALA A 105 -6.58 3.88 6.64
C ALA A 105 -7.35 4.73 5.61
N THR A 106 -8.04 5.77 6.06
CA THR A 106 -8.78 6.69 5.19
C THR A 106 -7.85 7.41 4.22
N ALA A 107 -6.69 7.90 4.67
CA ALA A 107 -5.70 8.53 3.81
C ALA A 107 -5.23 7.59 2.69
N PHE A 108 -4.94 6.33 3.03
CA PHE A 108 -4.56 5.33 2.05
C PHE A 108 -5.70 5.06 1.04
N VAL A 109 -6.93 4.90 1.51
CA VAL A 109 -8.10 4.70 0.64
C VAL A 109 -8.34 5.91 -0.28
N GLN A 110 -8.18 7.13 0.22
CA GLN A 110 -8.29 8.36 -0.59
C GLN A 110 -7.27 8.38 -1.72
N GLU A 111 -6.02 7.99 -1.45
CA GLU A 111 -4.98 7.90 -2.47
C GLU A 111 -5.29 6.81 -3.51
N VAL A 112 -5.77 5.64 -3.08
CA VAL A 112 -6.21 4.56 -3.97
C VAL A 112 -7.33 5.02 -4.89
N VAL A 113 -8.37 5.68 -4.35
CA VAL A 113 -9.49 6.18 -5.14
C VAL A 113 -9.03 7.24 -6.15
N THR A 114 -8.14 8.13 -5.73
CA THR A 114 -7.54 9.15 -6.60
C THR A 114 -6.80 8.51 -7.77
N GLU A 115 -5.98 7.51 -7.50
CA GLU A 115 -5.22 6.79 -8.51
C GLU A 115 -6.13 6.00 -9.47
N ILE A 116 -7.17 5.35 -8.97
CA ILE A 116 -8.15 4.64 -9.82
C ILE A 116 -8.86 5.63 -10.75
N ARG A 117 -9.31 6.79 -10.23
CA ARG A 117 -9.96 7.83 -11.04
C ARG A 117 -9.02 8.36 -12.12
N ARG A 118 -7.75 8.60 -11.77
CA ARG A 118 -6.71 9.02 -12.72
C ARG A 118 -6.54 8.00 -13.85
N GLN A 119 -6.50 6.71 -13.53
CA GLN A 119 -6.39 5.65 -14.53
C GLN A 119 -7.62 5.60 -15.46
N ASN A 120 -8.83 5.73 -14.92
CA ASN A 120 -10.05 5.72 -15.72
C ASN A 120 -10.12 6.91 -16.70
N ALA A 121 -9.73 8.12 -16.25
CA ALA A 121 -9.69 9.30 -17.12
C ALA A 121 -8.71 9.15 -18.29
N VAL A 122 -7.58 8.46 -18.10
CA VAL A 122 -6.62 8.16 -19.19
C VAL A 122 -7.22 7.19 -20.21
N VAL A 123 -7.96 6.17 -19.74
CA VAL A 123 -8.64 5.22 -20.62
C VAL A 123 -9.70 5.94 -21.48
N GLU A 124 -10.49 6.84 -20.89
CA GLU A 124 -11.50 7.63 -21.62
C GLU A 124 -10.90 8.59 -22.66
N GLN A 125 -9.67 9.06 -22.48
CA GLN A 125 -8.99 9.96 -23.43
C GLN A 125 -8.29 9.20 -24.58
N THR A 126 -8.06 7.90 -24.42
CA THR A 126 -7.35 7.06 -25.40
C THR A 126 -8.26 6.11 -26.18
N ALA A 127 -9.54 6.04 -25.81
CA ALA A 127 -10.61 5.32 -26.49
C ALA A 127 -11.38 6.22 -27.45
#